data_AF-A0A512N6I6-F1
#
_entry.id   AF-A0A512N6I6-F1
#
_cell.length_a   1.000
_cell.length_b   1.000
_cell.length_c   1.000
_cell.angle_alpha   90.00
_cell.angle_beta   90.00
_cell.angle_gamma   90.00
#
_symmetry.space_group_name_H-M   'P 1'
#
loop_
_entity.id
_entity.type
_entity.pdbx_description
1 polymer ?
#
loop_
_entity_poly.entity_id
_entity_poly.type
_entity_poly.pdbx_seq_one_letter_code
_entity_poly.pdbx_strand_id
1 'polypeptide(L)'
;MRRAFILLVLLVTACEGSFVRPEDYGRKVEINKSYEARDTCLKQHAVDGTAGIDATTVASTAAHACQSETDRLITAANPDRDSKVTASIRQDTEFRAMKYVLQARGLRSNETGSDQVSQSTVTRPAD
;
A
#
# COMPACT_ATOMS: atom_id res chain seq x y z
N MET A 1 -7.29 -54.28 20.43
CA MET A 1 -6.30 -53.22 20.71
C MET A 1 -5.55 -52.75 19.47
N ARG A 2 -4.77 -53.60 18.78
CA ARG A 2 -3.97 -53.19 17.58
C ARG A 2 -4.78 -52.61 16.41
N ARG A 3 -5.95 -53.18 16.11
CA ARG A 3 -6.81 -52.72 15.01
C ARG A 3 -7.50 -51.37 15.28
N ALA A 4 -7.80 -51.08 16.55
CA ALA A 4 -8.36 -49.79 16.96
C ALA A 4 -7.34 -48.66 16.84
N PHE A 5 -6.06 -48.94 17.14
CA PHE A 5 -4.97 -47.98 16.93
C PHE A 5 -4.72 -47.65 15.45
N ILE A 6 -4.83 -48.64 14.56
CA ILE A 6 -4.67 -48.41 13.11
C ILE A 6 -5.79 -47.53 12.55
N LEU A 7 -7.03 -47.76 13.00
CA LEU A 7 -8.18 -46.92 12.62
C LEU A 7 -8.08 -45.50 13.18
N LEU A 8 -7.56 -45.34 14.40
CA LEU A 8 -7.34 -44.03 15.02
C LEU A 8 -6.29 -43.22 14.26
N VAL A 9 -5.18 -43.85 13.82
CA VAL A 9 -4.12 -43.15 13.06
C VAL A 9 -4.61 -42.71 11.68
N LEU A 10 -5.42 -43.52 10.98
CA LEU A 10 -6.00 -43.16 9.68
C LEU A 10 -6.99 -41.98 9.76
N LEU A 11 -7.70 -41.83 10.88
CA LEU A 11 -8.64 -40.73 11.08
C LEU A 11 -7.93 -39.40 11.43
N VAL A 12 -6.74 -39.45 12.03
CA VAL A 12 -5.95 -38.25 12.37
C VAL A 12 -5.23 -37.67 11.13
N THR A 13 -4.94 -38.48 10.10
CA THR A 13 -4.36 -37.99 8.84
C THR A 13 -5.37 -37.39 7.87
N ALA A 14 -6.67 -37.45 8.17
CA ALA A 14 -7.73 -36.80 7.38
C ALA A 14 -7.94 -35.32 7.74
N CYS A 15 -7.05 -34.72 8.53
CA CYS A 15 -7.04 -33.28 8.74
C CYS A 15 -6.51 -32.61 7.47
N GLU A 16 -7.42 -32.28 6.57
CA GLU A 16 -7.36 -31.35 5.43
C GLU A 16 -6.04 -30.57 5.34
N GLY A 17 -4.97 -31.23 4.89
CA GLY A 17 -3.76 -30.57 4.48
C GLY A 17 -4.11 -29.83 3.21
N SER A 18 -4.52 -28.56 3.33
CA SER A 18 -4.71 -27.67 2.19
C SER A 18 -3.41 -27.65 1.41
N PHE A 19 -3.34 -28.51 0.39
CA PHE A 19 -2.17 -28.66 -0.44
C PHE A 19 -2.05 -27.39 -1.27
N VAL A 20 -1.24 -26.45 -0.77
CA VAL A 20 -0.89 -25.23 -1.50
C VAL A 20 -0.10 -25.68 -2.71
N ARG A 21 -0.65 -25.45 -3.91
CA ARG A 21 0.02 -25.86 -5.13
C ARG A 21 1.14 -24.85 -5.43
N PRO A 22 2.26 -25.27 -6.04
CA PRO A 22 3.32 -24.35 -6.47
C PRO A 22 2.79 -23.16 -7.31
N GLU A 23 1.73 -23.37 -8.12
CA GLU A 23 1.04 -22.30 -8.85
C GLU A 23 0.43 -21.20 -7.95
N ASP A 24 -0.03 -21.54 -6.75
CA ASP A 24 -0.62 -20.58 -5.79
C ASP A 24 0.44 -19.64 -5.23
N TYR A 25 1.68 -20.11 -5.06
CA TYR A 25 2.81 -19.29 -4.63
C TYR A 25 3.18 -18.25 -5.69
N GLY A 26 3.25 -18.65 -6.97
CA GLY A 26 3.54 -17.73 -8.08
C GLY A 26 2.51 -16.61 -8.17
N ARG A 27 1.23 -16.97 -8.04
CA ARG A 27 0.13 -15.99 -8.02
C ARG A 27 0.21 -15.04 -6.82
N LYS A 28 0.49 -15.56 -5.62
CA LYS A 28 0.64 -14.72 -4.43
C LYS A 28 1.79 -13.71 -4.59
N VAL A 29 2.91 -14.13 -5.17
CA VAL A 29 4.05 -13.24 -5.46
C VAL A 29 3.63 -12.12 -6.42
N GLU A 30 2.89 -12.44 -7.47
CA GLU A 30 2.43 -11.44 -8.44
C GLU A 30 1.44 -10.44 -7.85
N ILE A 31 0.51 -10.91 -7.01
CA ILE A 31 -0.41 -10.05 -6.27
C ILE A 31 0.38 -9.09 -5.35
N ASN A 32 1.36 -9.60 -4.61
CA ASN A 32 2.18 -8.78 -3.72
C ASN A 32 2.97 -7.71 -4.49
N LYS A 33 3.56 -8.06 -5.65
CA LYS A 33 4.22 -7.09 -6.52
C LYS A 33 3.28 -6.01 -7.02
N SER A 34 2.05 -6.40 -7.38
CA SER A 34 1.03 -5.45 -7.83
C SER A 34 0.61 -4.47 -6.73
N TYR A 35 0.49 -4.96 -5.48
CA TYR A 35 0.27 -4.11 -4.32
C TYR A 35 1.43 -3.12 -4.09
N GLU A 36 2.67 -3.60 -4.18
CA GLU A 36 3.86 -2.78 -4.01
C GLU A 36 3.98 -1.69 -5.09
N ALA A 37 3.71 -2.03 -6.35
CA ALA A 37 3.71 -1.08 -7.46
C ALA A 37 2.69 0.05 -7.25
N ARG A 38 1.45 -0.31 -6.88
CA ARG A 38 0.42 0.67 -6.53
C ARG A 38 0.84 1.56 -5.38
N ASP A 39 1.30 0.97 -4.27
CA ASP A 39 1.67 1.72 -3.08
C ASP A 39 2.89 2.64 -3.33
N THR A 40 3.79 2.26 -4.25
CA THR A 40 4.90 3.11 -4.70
C THR A 40 4.41 4.31 -5.49
N CYS A 41 3.52 4.11 -6.46
CA CYS A 41 2.89 5.20 -7.21
C CYS A 41 2.15 6.17 -6.26
N LEU A 42 1.36 5.64 -5.32
CA LEU A 42 0.62 6.48 -4.36
C LEU A 42 1.55 7.32 -3.48
N LYS A 43 2.67 6.75 -3.02
CA LYS A 43 3.66 7.50 -2.25
C LYS A 43 4.30 8.62 -3.07
N GLN A 44 4.60 8.38 -4.35
CA GLN A 44 5.18 9.40 -5.23
C GLN A 44 4.23 10.60 -5.36
N HIS A 45 2.95 10.36 -5.64
CA HIS A 45 1.95 11.42 -5.78
C HIS A 45 1.49 12.04 -4.45
N ALA A 46 1.78 11.41 -3.30
CA ALA A 46 1.50 11.99 -1.99
C ALA A 46 2.47 13.14 -1.63
N VAL A 47 3.68 13.15 -2.21
CA VAL A 47 4.74 14.16 -1.97
C VAL A 47 4.51 15.45 -2.76
N ASP A 48 3.47 15.53 -3.59
CA ASP A 48 3.12 16.76 -4.33
C ASP A 48 2.16 17.68 -3.54
N GLY A 49 1.74 17.26 -2.35
CA GLY A 49 0.86 18.05 -1.50
C GLY A 49 1.53 19.30 -0.96
N THR A 50 1.43 20.41 -1.69
CA THR A 50 1.80 21.76 -1.25
C THR A 50 1.02 22.12 0.01
N ALA A 51 1.69 22.73 0.98
CA ALA A 51 1.04 23.30 2.15
C ALA A 51 -0.07 24.28 1.69
N GLY A 52 -1.34 23.89 1.85
CA GLY A 52 -2.49 24.71 1.42
C GLY A 52 -3.56 23.96 0.62
N ILE A 53 -3.25 22.82 -0.01
CA ILE A 53 -4.28 22.00 -0.69
C ILE A 53 -4.92 21.04 0.32
N ASP A 54 -6.24 20.82 0.21
CA ASP A 54 -6.95 19.83 1.04
C ASP A 54 -6.39 18.41 0.87
N ALA A 55 -6.29 17.65 1.98
CA ALA A 55 -5.70 16.31 1.97
C ALA A 55 -6.49 15.33 1.11
N THR A 56 -7.82 15.45 1.14
CA THR A 56 -8.74 14.62 0.38
C THR A 56 -8.56 14.85 -1.11
N THR A 57 -8.38 16.10 -1.53
CA THR A 57 -8.13 16.46 -2.93
C THR A 57 -6.82 15.86 -3.43
N VAL A 58 -5.73 15.96 -2.66
CA VAL A 58 -4.45 15.34 -3.03
C VAL A 58 -4.57 13.81 -3.08
N ALA A 59 -5.24 13.21 -2.10
CA ALA A 59 -5.43 11.76 -2.04
C ALA A 59 -6.26 11.23 -3.22
N SER A 60 -7.37 11.92 -3.55
CA SER A 60 -8.20 11.63 -4.72
C SER A 60 -7.39 11.72 -6.02
N THR A 61 -6.59 12.77 -6.16
CA THR A 61 -5.73 12.98 -7.34
C THR A 61 -4.68 11.86 -7.45
N ALA A 62 -4.04 11.49 -6.34
CA ALA A 62 -3.07 10.38 -6.31
C ALA A 62 -3.71 9.03 -6.65
N ALA A 63 -4.89 8.74 -6.11
CA ALA A 63 -5.63 7.51 -6.43
C ALA A 63 -6.00 7.44 -7.93
N HIS A 64 -6.41 8.57 -8.51
CA HIS A 64 -6.70 8.65 -9.95
C HIS A 64 -5.42 8.53 -10.80
N ALA A 65 -4.32 9.15 -10.40
CA ALA A 65 -3.03 9.05 -11.10
C ALA A 65 -2.52 7.60 -11.13
N CYS A 66 -2.74 6.84 -10.07
CA CYS A 66 -2.31 5.44 -9.94
C CYS A 66 -3.37 4.41 -10.38
N GLN A 67 -4.31 4.81 -11.24
CA GLN A 67 -5.38 3.94 -11.70
C GLN A 67 -4.84 2.73 -12.48
N SER A 68 -3.78 2.90 -13.28
CA SER A 68 -3.17 1.80 -14.03
C SER A 68 -2.62 0.69 -13.13
N GLU A 69 -1.94 1.04 -12.05
CA GLU A 69 -1.38 0.13 -11.06
C GLU A 69 -2.50 -0.58 -10.30
N THR A 70 -3.58 0.15 -10.03
CA THR A 70 -4.78 -0.38 -9.36
C THR A 70 -5.50 -1.38 -10.25
N ASP A 71 -5.65 -1.10 -11.55
CA ASP A 71 -6.28 -2.01 -12.51
C ASP A 71 -5.41 -3.28 -12.74
N ARG A 72 -4.09 -3.15 -12.70
CA ARG A 72 -3.17 -4.32 -12.69
C ARG A 72 -3.36 -5.17 -11.44
N LEU A 73 -3.45 -4.55 -10.27
CA LEU A 73 -3.73 -5.24 -9.02
C LEU A 73 -5.09 -5.96 -9.06
N ILE A 74 -6.13 -5.31 -9.57
CA ILE A 74 -7.46 -5.94 -9.75
C ILE A 74 -7.31 -7.17 -10.65
N THR A 75 -6.59 -7.07 -11.76
CA THR A 75 -6.39 -8.18 -12.70
C THR A 75 -5.66 -9.36 -12.04
N ALA A 76 -4.63 -9.10 -11.23
CA ALA A 76 -3.87 -10.14 -10.54
C ALA A 76 -4.64 -10.78 -9.36
N ALA A 77 -5.38 -9.97 -8.60
CA ALA A 77 -6.05 -10.41 -7.38
C ALA A 77 -7.44 -11.02 -7.64
N ASN A 78 -8.11 -10.64 -8.73
CA ASN A 78 -9.52 -10.96 -9.01
C ASN A 78 -9.73 -11.72 -10.33
N PRO A 79 -9.27 -12.97 -10.47
CA PRO A 79 -9.44 -13.75 -11.70
C PRO A 79 -10.90 -14.08 -12.00
N ASP A 80 -11.72 -14.22 -10.96
CA ASP A 80 -13.14 -14.54 -11.07
C ASP A 80 -14.00 -13.31 -11.41
N ARG A 81 -13.36 -12.13 -11.51
CA ARG A 81 -13.99 -10.85 -11.85
C ARG A 81 -15.15 -10.48 -10.91
N ASP A 82 -15.02 -10.82 -9.63
CA ASP A 82 -15.99 -10.43 -8.60
C ASP A 82 -15.99 -8.90 -8.45
N SER A 83 -17.15 -8.28 -8.64
CA SER A 83 -17.31 -6.83 -8.54
C SER A 83 -17.02 -6.32 -7.13
N LYS A 84 -17.25 -7.12 -6.08
CA LYS A 84 -16.96 -6.76 -4.69
C LYS A 84 -15.46 -6.68 -4.43
N VAL A 85 -14.68 -7.59 -4.99
CA VAL A 85 -13.21 -7.56 -4.87
C VAL A 85 -12.65 -6.33 -5.58
N THR A 86 -13.16 -6.05 -6.79
CA THR A 86 -12.82 -4.83 -7.53
C THR A 86 -13.12 -3.57 -6.73
N ALA A 87 -14.34 -3.46 -6.18
CA ALA A 87 -14.74 -2.32 -5.37
C ALA A 87 -13.88 -2.18 -4.10
N SER A 88 -13.58 -3.29 -3.42
CA SER A 88 -12.73 -3.30 -2.23
C SER A 88 -11.31 -2.84 -2.52
N ILE A 89 -10.72 -3.26 -3.65
CA ILE A 89 -9.38 -2.80 -4.05
C ILE A 89 -9.36 -1.30 -4.36
N ARG A 90 -10.40 -0.79 -5.03
CA ARG A 90 -10.53 0.66 -5.30
C ARG A 90 -10.66 1.45 -3.99
N GLN A 91 -11.49 0.99 -3.07
CA GLN A 91 -11.65 1.61 -1.75
C GLN A 91 -10.36 1.56 -0.91
N ASP A 92 -9.63 0.43 -0.90
CA ASP A 92 -8.33 0.32 -0.23
C ASP A 92 -7.31 1.29 -0.85
N THR A 93 -7.36 1.49 -2.17
CA THR A 93 -6.48 2.43 -2.88
C THR A 93 -6.73 3.87 -2.43
N GLU A 94 -8.00 4.31 -2.35
CA GLU A 94 -8.37 5.64 -1.85
C GLU A 94 -7.94 5.83 -0.39
N PHE A 95 -8.20 4.83 0.46
CA PHE A 95 -7.82 4.86 1.87
C PHE A 95 -6.29 4.97 2.05
N ARG A 96 -5.52 4.22 1.26
CA ARG A 96 -4.05 4.28 1.28
C ARG A 96 -3.51 5.58 0.71
N ALA A 97 -4.10 6.11 -0.34
CA ALA A 97 -3.74 7.42 -0.88
C ALA A 97 -3.84 8.50 0.21
N MET A 98 -4.95 8.51 0.96
CA MET A 98 -5.12 9.41 2.10
C MET A 98 -4.04 9.18 3.17
N LYS A 99 -3.79 7.92 3.54
CA LYS A 99 -2.73 7.57 4.51
C LYS A 99 -1.37 8.14 4.09
N TYR A 100 -0.97 7.97 2.82
CA TYR A 100 0.32 8.46 2.35
C TYR A 100 0.40 9.98 2.31
N VAL A 101 -0.69 10.67 1.94
CA VAL A 101 -0.75 12.14 1.99
C VAL A 101 -0.57 12.64 3.42
N LEU A 102 -1.26 12.04 4.39
CA LEU A 102 -1.13 12.42 5.81
C LEU A 102 0.29 12.13 6.33
N GLN A 103 0.89 11.01 5.94
CA GLN A 103 2.28 10.69 6.27
C GLN A 103 3.27 11.69 5.66
N ALA A 104 3.13 12.05 4.39
CA ALA A 104 4.00 13.02 3.72
C ALA A 104 3.93 14.40 4.39
N ARG A 105 2.75 14.81 4.86
CA ARG A 105 2.57 16.08 5.60
C ARG A 105 3.25 16.06 6.97
N GLY A 106 3.14 14.94 7.71
CA GLY A 106 3.83 14.76 9.00
C GLY A 106 5.35 14.61 8.87
N LEU A 107 5.83 14.04 7.76
CA LEU A 107 7.26 13.97 7.44
C LEU A 107 7.82 15.35 7.10
N ARG A 108 7.11 16.17 6.32
CA ARG A 108 7.56 17.55 6.00
C ARG A 108 7.65 18.46 7.23
N SER A 109 6.77 18.30 8.22
CA SER A 109 6.87 19.12 9.44
C SER A 109 8.17 18.91 10.24
N ASN A 110 8.90 17.82 10.00
CA ASN A 110 10.21 17.57 10.63
C ASN A 110 11.41 18.03 9.79
N GLU A 111 11.22 18.40 8.51
CA GLU A 111 12.31 18.86 7.63
C GLU A 111 12.43 20.39 7.60
N THR A 112 11.38 21.14 7.94
CA THR A 112 11.39 22.62 7.94
C THR A 112 11.97 23.24 9.23
N GLY A 113 12.81 22.50 9.97
CA GLY A 113 13.40 22.93 11.23
C GLY A 113 14.92 23.16 11.21
N SER A 114 15.60 23.09 10.05
CA SER A 114 17.07 23.28 9.98
C SER A 114 17.61 24.22 8.91
N ASP A 115 16.80 24.74 7.98
CA ASP A 115 17.32 25.54 6.86
C ASP A 115 16.96 27.03 6.90
N GLN A 116 16.91 27.65 8.09
CA GLN A 116 16.78 29.11 8.25
C GLN A 116 17.86 29.72 9.16
N VAL A 117 19.08 29.15 9.17
CA VAL A 117 20.25 29.81 9.77
C VAL A 117 21.39 29.87 8.76
N SER A 118 21.32 30.81 7.83
CA SER A 118 22.50 31.55 7.29
C SER A 118 22.10 32.28 6.01
N GLN A 119 21.68 33.54 6.15
CA GLN A 119 22.19 34.66 5.34
C GLN A 119 21.45 35.94 5.71
N SER A 120 21.92 36.62 6.76
CA SER A 120 21.87 38.09 6.87
C SER A 120 22.81 38.51 7.99
N THR A 121 24.10 38.32 7.73
CA THR A 121 25.18 38.91 8.51
C THR A 121 25.51 40.26 7.88
N VAL A 122 25.18 41.31 8.62
CA VAL A 122 25.96 42.54 8.80
C VAL A 122 25.99 43.53 7.64
N THR A 123 25.34 44.66 7.86
CA THR A 123 26.01 45.96 7.66
C THR A 123 25.55 46.94 8.74
N ARG A 124 26.46 47.20 9.69
CA ARG A 124 26.34 48.26 10.71
C ARG A 124 26.76 49.58 10.05
N PRO A 125 26.04 50.70 10.23
CA PRO A 125 26.54 52.01 9.81
C PRO A 125 27.67 52.45 10.73
N ALA A 126 28.74 52.98 10.13
CA ALA A 126 29.72 53.81 10.82
C ALA A 126 29.47 55.25 10.40
N ASP A 127 29.33 56.09 11.43
CA ASP A 127 29.41 57.55 11.51
C ASP A 127 28.31 58.41 10.84
#